data_AF-A0A3D5NXA8-F1
#
_entry.id   AF-A0A3D5NXA8-F1
#
_cell.length_a   1.000
_cell.length_b   1.000
_cell.length_c   1.000
_cell.angle_alpha   90.00
_cell.angle_beta   90.00
_cell.angle_gamma   90.00
#
_symmetry.space_group_name_H-M   'P 1'
#
loop_
_entity.id
_entity.type
_entity.pdbx_description
1 polymer ?
#
loop_
_entity_poly.entity_id
_entity_poly.type
_entity_poly.pdbx_seq_one_letter_code
_entity_poly.pdbx_strand_id
1 'polypeptide(L)'
;VSRVPTNVQPGAAVQVVRSGRAGDRWFGNVLIQPFSSENTRVTGLTVLLDFGGAPTSHSNPVRQAAIPGINAELASNWVIPHVRQLKKPTDILPSGTWYKFPISEHGIYSINRSSLPSEIPSVSPSKWRIFAPYYMGKALPQILNGDGAVPPNLIEIGYQATGLSDGVLAGDDNLRFFARGPNGDLDGDMVLNPFFTEVYYWLLIPDDPAAQGKPIQLASSDGGTPSDTIDSYQEIFYHEVDKTNPLLSGLTWIGEPFYGPSDQLSMNFEVSDQVSSGDLMISARFFPGFESTLNTDAHQVSLLINQTTLRQFYSAGTAAFNVTGSANGGLLNSGSNQIRINYQANRSQSVIHLDSLRLSYKRYLAPKSNGLLLGHLNLTDGINDLTFFNLTSDYHFWNITDASTPSEIIPQGGHFQIAGPGKMHILGFDESDVMTVNVTPVSEFSYRLRIPENDAKYIIITPQVFSQEAERMKDLHENRVLMENRMSVKIAYLDDIYNEFAGGASDPTAIRNFLSYAYWNWQTPPEYVLLMGDADYDFRNITRQSKILVPVWETDGTTNGNLSDIATRSTDDYFVYLAGGAGDRAPDMAIGRLPARDPSSLTTIIDKIDDYLTNPVPGIWRNTAI
;
A
#
# COMPACT_ATOMS: atom_id res chain seq x y z
N VAL A 1 -18.95 -8.22 -53.56
CA VAL A 1 -19.57 -7.16 -54.38
C VAL A 1 -19.91 -6.00 -53.45
N SER A 2 -19.15 -4.91 -53.47
CA SER A 2 -19.65 -3.56 -53.19
C SER A 2 -18.58 -2.55 -53.55
N ARG A 3 -19.02 -1.49 -54.23
CA ARG A 3 -18.23 -0.48 -54.93
C ARG A 3 -17.39 0.36 -53.96
N VAL A 4 -16.18 0.71 -54.40
CA VAL A 4 -15.46 1.90 -53.92
C VAL A 4 -16.28 3.14 -54.34
N PRO A 5 -16.60 4.08 -53.45
CA PRO A 5 -17.17 5.35 -53.85
C PRO A 5 -16.11 6.19 -54.57
N THR A 6 -16.13 6.16 -55.91
CA THR A 6 -15.50 7.17 -56.74
C THR A 6 -16.48 8.33 -56.88
N ASN A 7 -16.40 9.31 -55.98
CA ASN A 7 -16.81 10.71 -56.21
C ASN A 7 -16.27 11.57 -55.08
N VAL A 8 -15.16 12.26 -55.35
CA VAL A 8 -14.56 13.26 -54.46
C VAL A 8 -15.09 14.63 -54.88
N GLN A 9 -15.84 15.29 -53.99
CA GLN A 9 -16.12 16.72 -54.10
C GLN A 9 -14.83 17.50 -53.80
N PRO A 10 -14.42 18.48 -54.62
CA PRO A 10 -13.27 19.34 -54.31
C PRO A 10 -13.60 20.16 -53.04
N GLY A 11 -12.83 19.96 -51.97
CA GLY A 11 -12.99 20.66 -50.69
C GLY A 11 -13.14 19.77 -49.44
N ALA A 12 -13.10 18.44 -49.56
CA ALA A 12 -13.21 17.56 -48.40
C ALA A 12 -11.92 17.51 -47.58
N ALA A 13 -11.97 18.00 -46.34
CA ALA A 13 -10.85 17.99 -45.38
C ALA A 13 -10.46 16.60 -44.85
N VAL A 14 -11.11 15.51 -45.29
CA VAL A 14 -10.91 14.14 -44.76
C VAL A 14 -11.08 13.08 -45.85
N GLN A 15 -10.16 12.12 -45.97
CA GLN A 15 -10.18 10.98 -46.90
C GLN A 15 -9.77 9.68 -46.20
N VAL A 16 -10.42 8.55 -46.47
CA VAL A 16 -9.93 7.21 -46.06
C VAL A 16 -8.99 6.69 -47.13
N VAL A 17 -7.73 6.40 -46.80
CA VAL A 17 -6.67 6.14 -47.80
C VAL A 17 -6.22 4.69 -47.88
N ARG A 18 -6.32 3.95 -46.77
CA ARG A 18 -6.01 2.52 -46.70
C ARG A 18 -6.95 1.85 -45.72
N SER A 19 -7.57 0.74 -46.09
CA SER A 19 -8.37 -0.06 -45.17
C SER A 19 -8.15 -1.54 -45.42
N GLY A 20 -8.33 -2.33 -44.36
CA GLY A 20 -8.13 -3.78 -44.39
C GLY A 20 -8.70 -4.44 -43.13
N ARG A 21 -8.58 -5.77 -43.08
CA ARG A 21 -9.03 -6.59 -41.96
C ARG A 21 -7.83 -7.29 -41.34
N ALA A 22 -7.74 -7.30 -40.02
CA ALA A 22 -6.85 -8.21 -39.28
C ALA A 22 -7.68 -8.94 -38.22
N GLY A 23 -7.84 -10.25 -38.39
CA GLY A 23 -8.82 -11.03 -37.63
C GLY A 23 -10.26 -10.61 -37.90
N ASP A 24 -11.05 -10.44 -36.85
CA ASP A 24 -12.43 -9.93 -36.88
C ASP A 24 -12.52 -8.40 -36.90
N ARG A 25 -11.39 -7.71 -36.76
CA ARG A 25 -11.32 -6.24 -36.67
C ARG A 25 -11.00 -5.58 -38.01
N TRP A 26 -11.65 -4.45 -38.25
CA TRP A 26 -11.37 -3.57 -39.40
C TRP A 26 -10.38 -2.48 -39.00
N PHE A 27 -9.38 -2.26 -39.85
CA PHE A 27 -8.37 -1.21 -39.70
C PHE A 27 -8.44 -0.29 -40.90
N GLY A 28 -8.15 0.98 -40.69
CA GLY A 28 -7.99 1.91 -41.80
C GLY A 28 -7.37 3.23 -41.37
N ASN A 29 -6.74 3.89 -42.35
CA ASN A 29 -6.09 5.18 -42.20
C ASN A 29 -7.02 6.27 -42.74
N VAL A 30 -7.21 7.31 -41.94
CA VAL A 30 -7.92 8.53 -42.32
C VAL A 30 -6.90 9.65 -42.51
N LEU A 31 -6.79 10.20 -43.71
CA LEU A 31 -6.04 11.39 -44.03
C LEU A 31 -6.92 12.62 -43.79
N ILE A 32 -6.48 13.52 -42.93
CA ILE A 32 -7.14 14.81 -42.68
C ILE A 32 -6.24 15.90 -43.27
N GLN A 33 -6.78 16.71 -44.19
CA GLN A 33 -6.07 17.84 -44.78
C GLN A 33 -6.54 19.13 -44.08
N PRO A 34 -5.68 19.79 -43.28
CA PRO A 34 -6.07 20.95 -42.47
C PRO A 34 -6.15 22.27 -43.25
N PHE A 35 -5.97 22.26 -44.58
CA PHE A 35 -5.99 23.48 -45.38
C PHE A 35 -7.36 23.70 -46.02
N SER A 36 -8.10 24.65 -45.44
CA SER A 36 -9.14 25.41 -46.12
C SER A 36 -8.48 26.66 -46.71
N SER A 37 -8.87 27.08 -47.91
CA SER A 37 -8.39 28.30 -48.56
C SER A 37 -8.80 29.59 -47.84
N GLU A 38 -9.56 29.49 -46.76
CA GLU A 38 -10.01 30.60 -45.94
C GLU A 38 -9.49 30.44 -44.51
N ASN A 39 -9.16 31.55 -43.84
CA ASN A 39 -8.66 31.66 -42.46
C ASN A 39 -9.65 31.13 -41.40
N THR A 40 -10.09 29.88 -41.53
CA THR A 40 -11.08 29.22 -40.68
C THR A 40 -10.39 28.22 -39.76
N ARG A 41 -10.54 28.41 -38.45
CA ARG A 41 -10.07 27.49 -37.41
C ARG A 41 -11.11 26.39 -37.21
N VAL A 42 -10.75 25.14 -37.51
CA VAL A 42 -11.58 23.97 -37.19
C VAL A 42 -11.40 23.63 -35.70
N THR A 43 -12.46 23.76 -34.90
CA THR A 43 -12.45 23.51 -33.45
C THR A 43 -13.01 22.16 -33.04
N GLY A 44 -13.55 21.40 -33.99
CA GLY A 44 -14.06 20.04 -33.78
C GLY A 44 -14.25 19.34 -35.11
N LEU A 45 -13.91 18.05 -35.16
CA LEU A 45 -14.06 17.19 -36.33
C LEU A 45 -14.94 16.01 -35.94
N THR A 46 -16.06 15.81 -36.64
CA THR A 46 -16.90 14.62 -36.46
C THR A 46 -16.66 13.68 -37.63
N VAL A 47 -16.10 12.50 -37.35
CA VAL A 47 -15.93 11.44 -38.34
C VAL A 47 -17.04 10.42 -38.16
N LEU A 48 -17.91 10.29 -39.15
CA LEU A 48 -18.90 9.22 -39.19
C LEU A 48 -18.29 8.00 -39.90
N LEU A 49 -18.11 6.91 -39.16
CA LEU A 49 -17.71 5.62 -39.73
C LEU A 49 -18.93 4.74 -39.84
N ASP A 50 -19.44 4.56 -41.06
CA ASP A 50 -20.59 3.70 -41.34
C ASP A 50 -20.13 2.29 -41.71
N PHE A 51 -20.44 1.32 -40.85
CA PHE A 51 -20.12 -0.09 -41.04
C PHE A 51 -21.32 -0.92 -41.52
N GLY A 52 -22.45 -0.30 -41.89
CA GLY A 52 -23.62 -0.96 -42.49
C GLY A 52 -24.48 -1.79 -41.54
N GLY A 53 -24.32 -1.64 -40.21
CA GLY A 53 -25.12 -2.29 -39.17
C GLY A 53 -26.00 -1.31 -38.39
N ALA A 54 -26.87 -1.82 -37.48
CA ALA A 54 -27.67 -0.97 -36.60
C ALA A 54 -26.75 -0.07 -35.74
N PRO A 55 -27.04 1.24 -35.63
CA PRO A 55 -26.16 2.19 -34.97
C PRO A 55 -26.02 1.89 -33.46
N THR A 56 -24.81 1.61 -33.01
CA THR A 56 -24.47 1.61 -31.57
C THR A 56 -23.96 3.00 -31.20
N SER A 57 -24.71 3.75 -30.38
CA SER A 57 -24.20 5.02 -29.84
C SER A 57 -23.24 4.75 -28.68
N HIS A 58 -21.94 4.87 -28.91
CA HIS A 58 -20.96 5.04 -27.84
C HIS A 58 -20.47 6.49 -27.90
N SER A 59 -20.94 7.33 -26.99
CA SER A 59 -20.46 8.70 -26.81
C SER A 59 -19.47 8.75 -25.66
N ASN A 60 -18.27 8.20 -25.84
CA ASN A 60 -17.16 8.56 -24.96
C ASN A 60 -16.44 9.75 -25.59
N PRO A 61 -16.56 10.97 -25.03
CA PRO A 61 -15.71 12.07 -25.47
C PRO A 61 -14.27 11.70 -25.12
N VAL A 62 -13.49 11.36 -26.14
CA VAL A 62 -12.06 11.13 -26.00
C VAL A 62 -11.41 12.48 -25.72
N ARG A 63 -11.19 12.82 -24.44
CA ARG A 63 -10.59 14.12 -24.05
C ARG A 63 -9.08 14.18 -24.31
N GLN A 64 -8.42 13.03 -24.43
CA GLN A 64 -7.05 12.90 -24.91
C GLN A 64 -6.92 11.55 -25.60
N ALA A 65 -6.97 11.54 -26.93
CA ALA A 65 -6.30 10.50 -27.69
C ALA A 65 -5.01 11.11 -28.18
N ALA A 66 -3.88 10.63 -27.66
CA ALA A 66 -2.73 10.51 -28.54
C ALA A 66 -3.16 9.54 -29.64
N ILE A 67 -3.67 10.07 -30.76
CA ILE A 67 -3.86 9.28 -31.97
C ILE A 67 -2.43 8.95 -32.42
N PRO A 68 -1.93 7.72 -32.23
CA PRO A 68 -0.60 7.37 -32.69
C PRO A 68 -0.74 7.20 -34.20
N GLY A 69 -0.50 8.26 -34.97
CA GLY A 69 -0.52 8.13 -36.43
C GLY A 69 -0.87 9.34 -37.29
N ILE A 70 -0.98 10.57 -36.77
CA ILE A 70 -1.13 11.75 -37.62
C ILE A 70 0.00 12.73 -37.34
N ASN A 71 0.91 12.92 -38.31
CA ASN A 71 1.98 13.92 -38.30
C ASN A 71 2.61 14.09 -36.90
N ALA A 72 3.11 13.03 -36.28
CA ALA A 72 3.49 13.03 -34.86
C ALA A 72 4.40 14.21 -34.47
N GLU A 73 5.33 14.60 -35.36
CA GLU A 73 6.21 15.78 -35.20
C GLU A 73 5.49 17.13 -35.22
N LEU A 74 4.37 17.26 -35.92
CA LEU A 74 3.51 18.45 -35.92
C LEU A 74 2.47 18.38 -34.81
N ALA A 75 1.89 17.21 -34.58
CA ALA A 75 0.86 16.97 -33.57
C ALA A 75 1.40 17.06 -32.14
N SER A 76 2.67 16.71 -31.91
CA SER A 76 3.36 16.98 -30.64
C SER A 76 3.34 18.48 -30.28
N ASN A 77 3.34 19.36 -31.29
CA ASN A 77 3.24 20.82 -31.12
C ASN A 77 1.79 21.31 -30.97
N TRP A 78 0.78 20.44 -31.14
CA TRP A 78 -0.64 20.79 -31.01
C TRP A 78 -1.18 20.57 -29.60
N VAL A 79 -0.42 19.88 -28.75
CA VAL A 79 -0.68 19.84 -27.33
C VAL A 79 -0.46 21.26 -26.80
N ILE A 80 -1.52 21.91 -26.32
CA ILE A 80 -1.38 23.16 -25.57
C ILE A 80 -0.47 22.81 -24.38
N PRO A 81 0.75 23.38 -24.28
CA PRO A 81 1.62 23.09 -23.16
C PRO A 81 0.86 23.50 -21.92
N HIS A 82 0.58 22.53 -21.05
CA HIS A 82 0.12 22.88 -19.72
C HIS A 82 1.30 23.60 -19.08
N VAL A 83 1.19 24.92 -18.88
CA VAL A 83 2.23 25.70 -18.20
C VAL A 83 2.22 25.23 -16.75
N ARG A 84 3.03 24.22 -16.45
CA ARG A 84 3.14 23.65 -15.12
C ARG A 84 3.81 24.67 -14.23
N GLN A 85 3.11 25.09 -13.18
CA GLN A 85 3.70 25.92 -12.15
C GLN A 85 4.43 24.99 -11.19
N LEU A 86 5.74 25.19 -11.04
CA LEU A 86 6.52 24.49 -10.02
C LEU A 86 5.90 24.79 -8.66
N LYS A 87 5.41 23.75 -8.00
CA LYS A 87 4.89 23.86 -6.64
C LYS A 87 6.08 23.97 -5.69
N LYS A 88 6.01 24.90 -4.73
CA LYS A 88 7.01 24.94 -3.65
C LYS A 88 6.99 23.60 -2.90
N PRO A 89 8.14 23.10 -2.42
CA PRO A 89 8.15 21.96 -1.50
C PRO A 89 7.26 22.29 -0.30
N THR A 90 6.18 21.56 -0.11
CA THR A 90 5.27 21.71 1.04
C THR A 90 5.68 20.85 2.23
N ASP A 91 6.68 20.00 2.02
CA ASP A 91 7.19 19.02 2.96
C ASP A 91 8.70 19.27 3.04
N ILE A 92 9.13 19.97 4.09
CA ILE A 92 10.55 20.26 4.35
C ILE A 92 10.86 19.62 5.70
N LEU A 93 11.84 18.72 5.72
CA LEU A 93 12.27 18.09 6.96
C LEU A 93 12.93 19.12 7.88
N PRO A 94 12.56 19.16 9.17
CA PRO A 94 13.29 19.96 10.15
C PRO A 94 14.76 19.51 10.25
N SER A 95 15.65 20.48 10.51
CA SER A 95 17.06 20.20 10.78
C SER A 95 17.25 19.55 12.16
N GLY A 96 18.10 18.54 12.22
CA GLY A 96 18.45 17.85 13.45
C GLY A 96 19.03 16.47 13.20
N THR A 97 19.25 15.75 14.30
CA THR A 97 19.69 14.35 14.26
C THR A 97 18.47 13.44 14.18
N TRP A 98 18.42 12.64 13.11
CA TRP A 98 17.33 11.71 12.84
C TRP A 98 17.71 10.28 13.19
N TYR A 99 16.74 9.57 13.77
CA TYR A 99 16.79 8.13 14.01
C TYR A 99 15.53 7.49 13.43
N LYS A 100 15.63 6.22 13.08
CA LYS A 100 14.49 5.40 12.62
C LYS A 100 14.36 4.12 13.45
N PHE A 101 13.15 3.61 13.58
CA PHE A 101 12.87 2.35 14.27
C PHE A 101 11.65 1.65 13.66
N PRO A 102 11.65 0.31 13.58
CA PRO A 102 10.54 -0.45 13.01
C PRO A 102 9.40 -0.64 14.00
N ILE A 103 8.18 -0.75 13.46
CA ILE A 103 6.94 -1.08 14.16
C ILE A 103 6.28 -2.24 13.42
N SER A 104 6.04 -3.34 14.13
CA SER A 104 5.47 -4.58 13.56
C SER A 104 3.98 -4.75 13.84
N GLU A 105 3.45 -4.11 14.87
CA GLU A 105 2.07 -4.26 15.31
C GLU A 105 1.52 -2.97 15.94
N HIS A 106 0.20 -2.83 15.96
CA HIS A 106 -0.45 -1.73 16.68
C HIS A 106 -0.13 -1.85 18.17
N GLY A 107 0.31 -0.75 18.79
CA GLY A 107 0.54 -0.79 20.22
C GLY A 107 1.11 0.47 20.81
N ILE A 108 1.40 0.38 22.11
CA ILE A 108 2.08 1.42 22.85
C ILE A 108 3.57 1.13 22.88
N TYR A 109 4.34 2.10 22.39
CA TYR A 109 5.78 2.00 22.32
C TYR A 109 6.42 3.06 23.21
N SER A 110 7.63 2.79 23.68
CA SER A 110 8.42 3.71 24.49
C SER A 110 9.83 3.93 23.94
N ILE A 111 10.28 5.18 24.02
CA ILE A 111 11.69 5.55 23.90
C ILE A 111 12.19 5.90 25.29
N ASN A 112 13.18 5.16 25.77
CA ASN A 112 13.88 5.40 27.03
C ASN A 112 15.40 5.47 26.79
N ARG A 113 16.21 5.57 27.84
CA ARG A 113 17.67 5.65 27.66
C ARG A 113 18.26 4.44 26.94
N SER A 114 17.71 3.24 27.14
CA SER A 114 18.19 2.01 26.49
C SER A 114 17.87 1.93 24.99
N SER A 115 16.87 2.69 24.54
CA SER A 115 16.51 2.82 23.12
C SER A 115 17.56 3.53 22.28
N LEU A 116 18.42 4.34 22.90
CA LEU A 116 19.29 5.33 22.24
C LEU A 116 20.75 4.88 22.19
N PRO A 117 21.53 5.32 21.19
CA PRO A 117 22.97 5.09 21.17
C PRO A 117 23.69 5.71 22.37
N SER A 118 24.98 5.40 22.52
CA SER A 118 25.81 5.92 23.62
C SER A 118 25.91 7.44 23.60
N GLU A 119 25.95 8.04 22.41
CA GLU A 119 26.07 9.48 22.20
C GLU A 119 24.83 10.00 21.47
N ILE A 120 24.24 11.07 22.01
CA ILE A 120 23.10 11.79 21.44
C ILE A 120 23.31 13.31 21.61
N PRO A 121 22.69 14.16 20.78
CA PRO A 121 22.73 15.61 21.00
C PRO A 121 22.17 16.00 22.38
N SER A 122 22.78 17.01 23.00
CA SER A 122 22.40 17.54 24.32
C SER A 122 21.15 18.43 24.25
N VAL A 123 20.04 17.89 23.77
CA VAL A 123 18.74 18.57 23.66
C VAL A 123 17.75 17.90 24.60
N SER A 124 17.03 18.70 25.39
CA SER A 124 15.99 18.22 26.32
C SER A 124 14.99 17.30 25.61
N PRO A 125 14.69 16.10 26.15
CA PRO A 125 13.74 15.15 25.55
C PRO A 125 12.32 15.70 25.35
N SER A 126 11.91 16.71 26.14
CA SER A 126 10.65 17.43 25.94
C SER A 126 10.53 18.18 24.61
N LYS A 127 11.64 18.36 23.88
CA LYS A 127 11.69 19.01 22.56
C LYS A 127 11.77 18.02 21.41
N TRP A 128 11.97 16.73 21.71
CA TRP A 128 12.10 15.72 20.68
C TRP A 128 10.77 15.51 19.99
N ARG A 129 10.83 15.11 18.72
CA ARG A 129 9.64 14.96 17.86
C ARG A 129 9.63 13.55 17.31
N ILE A 130 8.47 12.91 17.36
CA ILE A 130 8.26 11.56 16.83
C ILE A 130 7.38 11.69 15.60
N PHE A 131 7.74 10.98 14.53
CA PHE A 131 7.02 11.01 13.27
C PHE A 131 6.62 9.60 12.83
N ALA A 132 5.42 9.51 12.30
CA ALA A 132 4.91 8.35 11.57
C ALA A 132 4.91 8.66 10.06
N PRO A 133 4.91 7.65 9.19
CA PRO A 133 4.55 7.86 7.79
C PRO A 133 3.10 8.37 7.71
N TYR A 134 2.80 9.19 6.71
CA TYR A 134 1.47 9.82 6.57
C TYR A 134 0.31 8.82 6.46
N TYR A 135 0.58 7.61 5.98
CA TYR A 135 -0.39 6.53 5.83
C TYR A 135 -0.55 5.66 7.10
N MET A 136 0.26 5.93 8.14
CA MET A 136 0.20 5.31 9.47
C MET A 136 0.12 3.77 9.43
N GLY A 137 1.09 3.13 8.76
CA GLY A 137 1.23 1.67 8.68
C GLY A 137 0.48 1.00 7.53
N LYS A 138 -0.64 1.56 7.05
CA LYS A 138 -1.41 0.98 5.92
C LYS A 138 -0.56 0.86 4.64
N ALA A 139 -0.93 -0.02 3.72
CA ALA A 139 -0.32 0.02 2.38
C ALA A 139 -0.57 1.39 1.72
N LEU A 140 0.38 1.85 0.91
CA LEU A 140 0.24 3.13 0.22
C LEU A 140 -1.00 3.10 -0.70
N PRO A 141 -1.77 4.20 -0.77
CA PRO A 141 -2.90 4.29 -1.67
C PRO A 141 -2.51 4.02 -3.13
N GLN A 142 -3.16 3.05 -3.75
CA GLN A 142 -2.91 2.66 -5.14
C GLN A 142 -3.65 3.54 -6.16
N ILE A 143 -4.36 4.57 -5.72
CA ILE A 143 -5.02 5.54 -6.61
C ILE A 143 -4.25 6.86 -6.55
N LEU A 144 -3.84 7.37 -7.72
CA LEU A 144 -3.29 8.71 -7.86
C LEU A 144 -4.42 9.72 -8.13
N ASN A 145 -4.32 10.89 -7.51
CA ASN A 145 -5.25 12.00 -7.73
C ASN A 145 -4.75 12.96 -8.83
N GLY A 146 -4.08 12.44 -9.87
CA GLY A 146 -3.53 13.25 -10.97
C GLY A 146 -2.53 14.30 -10.49
N ASP A 147 -2.78 15.57 -10.83
CA ASP A 147 -1.98 16.74 -10.43
C ASP A 147 -2.29 17.27 -9.01
N GLY A 148 -2.96 16.45 -8.19
CA GLY A 148 -3.33 16.75 -6.81
C GLY A 148 -2.17 17.10 -5.87
N ALA A 149 -2.50 17.45 -4.62
CA ALA A 149 -1.48 17.74 -3.61
C ALA A 149 -0.67 16.48 -3.31
N VAL A 150 0.66 16.61 -3.36
CA VAL A 150 1.59 15.55 -2.95
C VAL A 150 1.44 15.41 -1.42
N PRO A 151 1.07 14.23 -0.90
CA PRO A 151 0.98 14.03 0.54
C PRO A 151 2.36 14.22 1.20
N PRO A 152 2.39 14.68 2.47
CA PRO A 152 3.64 14.71 3.22
C PRO A 152 4.20 13.29 3.34
N ASN A 153 5.51 13.15 3.46
CA ASN A 153 6.18 11.89 3.73
C ASN A 153 5.88 11.44 5.17
N LEU A 154 6.11 12.36 6.12
CA LEU A 154 6.03 12.12 7.55
C LEU A 154 5.03 13.07 8.22
N ILE A 155 4.33 12.58 9.24
CA ILE A 155 3.45 13.36 10.11
C ILE A 155 3.93 13.23 11.55
N GLU A 156 3.93 14.35 12.28
CA GLU A 156 4.33 14.35 13.68
C GLU A 156 3.22 13.78 14.57
N ILE A 157 3.58 12.84 15.44
CA ILE A 157 2.67 12.18 16.37
C ILE A 157 2.85 12.65 17.81
N GLY A 158 1.78 12.52 18.60
CA GLY A 158 1.79 12.85 20.01
C GLY A 158 2.45 11.76 20.87
N TYR A 159 3.06 12.16 22.00
CA TYR A 159 3.59 11.24 23.01
C TYR A 159 3.28 11.70 24.44
N GLN A 160 3.21 10.78 25.39
CA GLN A 160 3.22 11.05 26.82
C GLN A 160 4.67 11.04 27.31
N ALA A 161 5.04 12.00 28.14
CA ALA A 161 6.39 12.12 28.67
C ALA A 161 6.37 11.93 30.19
N THR A 162 7.14 10.96 30.69
CA THR A 162 7.18 10.60 32.12
C THR A 162 8.60 10.75 32.65
N GLY A 163 8.74 11.30 33.85
CA GLY A 163 10.03 11.37 34.58
C GLY A 163 10.98 12.52 34.18
N LEU A 164 10.72 13.21 33.07
CA LEU A 164 11.58 14.26 32.48
C LEU A 164 11.70 15.61 33.24
N SER A 165 11.49 15.64 34.56
CA SER A 165 11.49 16.88 35.35
C SER A 165 12.86 17.56 35.41
N ASP A 166 13.94 16.80 35.27
CA ASP A 166 15.33 17.29 35.28
C ASP A 166 15.86 17.62 33.86
N GLY A 167 15.05 17.40 32.82
CA GLY A 167 15.41 17.65 31.43
C GLY A 167 16.35 16.61 30.80
N VAL A 168 16.56 15.47 31.46
CA VAL A 168 17.37 14.34 30.97
C VAL A 168 16.46 13.12 30.78
N LEU A 169 16.84 12.20 29.89
CA LEU A 169 16.18 10.89 29.76
C LEU A 169 17.07 9.85 30.46
N ALA A 170 16.76 9.52 31.72
CA ALA A 170 17.52 8.57 32.54
C ALA A 170 16.61 7.70 33.42
N GLY A 171 17.15 6.61 33.97
CA GLY A 171 16.39 5.73 34.87
C GLY A 171 15.08 5.23 34.23
N ASP A 172 13.95 5.56 34.86
CA ASP A 172 12.61 5.15 34.46
C ASP A 172 11.92 6.15 33.50
N ASP A 173 12.61 7.20 33.08
CA ASP A 173 12.07 8.22 32.16
C ASP A 173 11.77 7.62 30.79
N ASN A 174 10.64 8.03 30.21
CA ASN A 174 10.24 7.54 28.89
C ASN A 174 9.35 8.52 28.12
N LEU A 175 9.42 8.39 26.79
CA LEU A 175 8.47 8.95 25.83
C LEU A 175 7.59 7.82 25.31
N ARG A 176 6.32 7.80 25.70
CA ARG A 176 5.34 6.77 25.35
C ARG A 176 4.41 7.27 24.25
N PHE A 177 4.18 6.48 23.22
CA PHE A 177 3.34 6.89 22.09
C PHE A 177 2.60 5.70 21.50
N PHE A 178 1.49 5.99 20.82
CA PHE A 178 0.77 4.99 20.04
C PHE A 178 1.38 4.88 18.65
N ALA A 179 1.68 3.66 18.21
CA ALA A 179 2.11 3.39 16.85
C ALA A 179 1.21 2.36 16.19
N ARG A 180 0.96 2.54 14.90
CA ARG A 180 0.20 1.61 14.08
C ARG A 180 1.16 0.71 13.31
N GLY A 181 0.97 -0.60 13.44
CA GLY A 181 1.64 -1.60 12.62
C GLY A 181 1.09 -1.65 11.20
N PRO A 182 1.67 -2.49 10.34
CA PRO A 182 1.32 -2.58 8.94
C PRO A 182 -0.03 -3.28 8.67
N ASN A 183 -0.47 -4.13 9.59
CA ASN A 183 -1.61 -5.03 9.38
C ASN A 183 -2.87 -4.52 10.06
N GLY A 184 -4.00 -4.63 9.36
CA GLY A 184 -5.31 -4.28 9.89
C GLY A 184 -5.53 -2.79 10.19
N ASP A 185 -6.76 -2.48 10.56
CA ASP A 185 -7.17 -1.15 11.02
C ASP A 185 -7.72 -1.17 12.45
N LEU A 186 -8.13 0.01 12.92
CA LEU A 186 -8.67 0.20 14.28
C LEU A 186 -10.15 -0.20 14.37
N ASP A 187 -10.84 -0.39 13.25
CA ASP A 187 -12.23 -0.87 13.20
C ASP A 187 -12.30 -2.40 13.37
N GLY A 188 -11.14 -3.08 13.39
CA GLY A 188 -11.06 -4.53 13.54
C GLY A 188 -11.12 -5.28 12.22
N ASP A 189 -11.00 -4.58 11.09
CA ASP A 189 -10.72 -5.20 9.80
C ASP A 189 -9.24 -5.59 9.77
N MET A 190 -8.99 -6.88 9.66
CA MET A 190 -7.64 -7.43 9.75
C MET A 190 -7.23 -7.91 8.36
N VAL A 191 -6.53 -7.04 7.65
CA VAL A 191 -5.97 -7.29 6.32
C VAL A 191 -4.46 -7.22 6.47
N LEU A 192 -3.76 -8.30 6.12
CA LEU A 192 -2.30 -8.29 6.09
C LEU A 192 -1.79 -7.37 4.99
N ASN A 193 -0.75 -6.61 5.30
CA ASN A 193 -0.05 -5.82 4.31
C ASN A 193 0.68 -6.78 3.35
N PRO A 194 0.49 -6.65 2.02
CA PRO A 194 1.08 -7.58 1.07
C PRO A 194 2.57 -7.32 0.80
N PHE A 195 3.08 -6.14 1.16
CA PHE A 195 4.39 -5.66 0.73
C PHE A 195 5.46 -5.68 1.82
N PHE A 196 5.08 -5.39 3.07
CA PHE A 196 6.04 -5.29 4.17
C PHE A 196 5.45 -5.78 5.50
N THR A 197 6.31 -6.25 6.40
CA THR A 197 5.96 -6.72 7.75
C THR A 197 6.29 -5.72 8.85
N GLU A 198 7.02 -4.66 8.51
CA GLU A 198 7.39 -3.58 9.42
C GLU A 198 7.20 -2.24 8.72
N VAL A 199 6.72 -1.25 9.47
CA VAL A 199 6.70 0.16 9.07
C VAL A 199 7.68 0.95 9.92
N TYR A 200 8.29 2.00 9.37
CA TYR A 200 9.31 2.78 10.09
C TYR A 200 8.76 4.08 10.64
N TYR A 201 8.98 4.29 11.94
CA TYR A 201 8.75 5.55 12.63
C TYR A 201 10.09 6.24 12.85
N TRP A 202 10.05 7.55 13.08
CA TRP A 202 11.23 8.40 13.08
C TRP A 202 11.29 9.28 14.33
N LEU A 203 12.46 9.37 14.94
CA LEU A 203 12.75 10.29 16.04
C LEU A 203 13.64 11.40 15.52
N LEU A 204 13.26 12.65 15.79
CA LEU A 204 14.05 13.84 15.55
C LEU A 204 14.48 14.45 16.88
N ILE A 205 15.79 14.62 17.02
CA ILE A 205 16.39 15.51 18.02
C ILE A 205 16.76 16.81 17.28
N PRO A 206 15.98 17.90 17.44
CA PRO A 206 16.09 19.09 16.59
C PRO A 206 17.33 19.93 16.93
N ASP A 207 17.92 20.57 15.91
CA ASP A 207 18.98 21.57 16.11
C ASP A 207 18.42 22.90 16.65
N ASP A 208 17.16 23.21 16.30
CA ASP A 208 16.49 24.43 16.72
C ASP A 208 16.16 24.38 18.22
N PRO A 209 16.77 25.23 19.06
CA PRO A 209 16.48 25.28 20.48
C PRO A 209 15.06 25.77 20.80
N ALA A 210 14.35 26.39 19.86
CA ALA A 210 12.96 26.82 20.04
C ALA A 210 11.94 25.70 19.76
N ALA A 211 12.36 24.58 19.15
CA ALA A 211 11.49 23.44 18.87
C ALA A 211 10.80 22.93 20.14
N GLN A 212 9.55 22.50 19.98
CA GLN A 212 8.74 21.89 21.01
C GLN A 212 8.32 20.50 20.54
N GLY A 213 8.30 19.54 21.47
CA GLY A 213 7.66 18.25 21.21
C GLY A 213 6.14 18.37 21.22
N LYS A 214 5.47 17.23 21.01
CA LYS A 214 4.00 17.16 20.87
C LYS A 214 3.41 16.30 21.99
N PRO A 215 3.32 16.80 23.23
CA PRO A 215 2.74 16.02 24.33
C PRO A 215 1.26 15.72 24.07
N ILE A 216 0.82 14.49 24.33
CA ILE A 216 -0.61 14.17 24.35
C ILE A 216 -1.31 14.96 25.47
N GLN A 217 -2.61 15.19 25.27
CA GLN A 217 -3.44 15.95 26.21
C GLN A 217 -4.42 15.03 26.92
N LEU A 218 -4.97 15.49 28.04
CA LEU A 218 -6.13 14.84 28.64
C LEU A 218 -7.35 15.05 27.74
N ALA A 219 -8.14 14.01 27.56
CA ALA A 219 -9.43 14.09 26.88
C ALA A 219 -10.43 14.86 27.76
N SER A 220 -11.12 15.82 27.14
CA SER A 220 -12.19 16.58 27.81
C SER A 220 -13.47 15.75 27.88
N SER A 221 -14.08 15.65 29.05
CA SER A 221 -15.44 15.12 29.19
C SER A 221 -16.44 16.22 28.85
N ASP A 222 -17.41 15.94 27.97
CA ASP A 222 -18.37 16.93 27.49
C ASP A 222 -19.44 17.29 28.52
N GLY A 223 -19.70 16.38 29.48
CA GLY A 223 -20.72 16.58 30.51
C GLY A 223 -22.15 16.41 29.98
N GLY A 224 -23.13 16.55 30.86
CA GLY A 224 -24.55 16.57 30.50
C GLY A 224 -25.34 15.33 30.92
N THR A 225 -26.61 15.28 30.52
CA THR A 225 -27.49 14.13 30.78
C THR A 225 -27.25 13.08 29.69
N PRO A 226 -26.82 11.85 30.04
CA PRO A 226 -26.63 10.79 29.06
C PRO A 226 -27.93 10.45 28.33
N SER A 227 -27.86 10.39 27.00
CA SER A 227 -28.92 9.85 26.13
C SER A 227 -28.70 8.38 25.81
N ASP A 228 -27.48 7.87 26.00
CA ASP A 228 -27.08 6.49 25.77
C ASP A 228 -25.95 6.08 26.73
N THR A 229 -25.81 4.78 26.95
CA THR A 229 -24.75 4.19 27.78
C THR A 229 -24.02 3.13 26.98
N ILE A 230 -22.70 3.29 26.89
CA ILE A 230 -21.81 2.34 26.22
C ILE A 230 -20.92 1.70 27.28
N ASP A 231 -21.12 0.41 27.51
CA ASP A 231 -20.45 -0.34 28.57
C ASP A 231 -19.55 -1.46 28.01
N SER A 232 -19.56 -1.66 26.70
CA SER A 232 -18.91 -2.77 26.02
C SER A 232 -18.52 -2.44 24.58
N TYR A 233 -17.58 -3.22 24.05
CA TYR A 233 -17.08 -3.15 22.68
C TYR A 233 -16.97 -4.55 22.06
N GLN A 234 -16.74 -4.62 20.76
CA GLN A 234 -16.47 -5.88 20.07
C GLN A 234 -14.97 -6.23 20.18
N GLU A 235 -14.65 -7.23 20.98
CA GLU A 235 -13.31 -7.82 21.04
C GLU A 235 -13.12 -8.81 19.89
N ILE A 236 -11.91 -8.86 19.33
CA ILE A 236 -11.61 -9.64 18.13
C ILE A 236 -10.35 -10.46 18.37
N PHE A 237 -10.49 -11.77 18.27
CA PHE A 237 -9.38 -12.69 18.07
C PHE A 237 -9.28 -13.01 16.58
N TYR A 238 -8.10 -12.83 16.01
CA TYR A 238 -7.86 -13.07 14.60
C TYR A 238 -6.61 -13.91 14.39
N HIS A 239 -6.70 -14.87 13.49
CA HIS A 239 -5.60 -15.74 13.05
C HIS A 239 -5.53 -15.76 11.53
N GLU A 240 -4.41 -15.30 10.99
CA GLU A 240 -4.04 -15.40 9.58
C GLU A 240 -2.53 -15.55 9.53
N VAL A 241 -2.04 -16.50 8.75
CA VAL A 241 -0.61 -16.76 8.62
C VAL A 241 -0.32 -17.00 7.16
N ASP A 242 0.51 -16.15 6.56
CA ASP A 242 0.94 -16.33 5.19
C ASP A 242 2.07 -17.36 5.10
N LYS A 243 1.81 -18.49 4.44
CA LYS A 243 2.79 -19.58 4.27
C LYS A 243 3.14 -19.86 2.82
N THR A 244 2.13 -19.88 1.95
CA THR A 244 2.31 -20.29 0.55
C THR A 244 1.62 -19.31 -0.38
N ASN A 245 2.28 -18.93 -1.47
CA ASN A 245 1.60 -18.33 -2.62
C ASN A 245 1.36 -19.45 -3.65
N PRO A 246 0.11 -19.88 -3.85
CA PRO A 246 -0.20 -21.04 -4.69
C PRO A 246 0.01 -20.78 -6.19
N LEU A 247 0.03 -19.51 -6.62
CA LEU A 247 0.23 -19.12 -8.01
C LEU A 247 1.69 -18.78 -8.33
N LEU A 248 2.54 -18.61 -7.31
CA LEU A 248 3.88 -18.04 -7.45
C LEU A 248 3.85 -16.70 -8.20
N SER A 249 2.78 -15.93 -7.97
CA SER A 249 2.43 -14.69 -8.67
C SER A 249 1.34 -13.98 -7.86
N GLY A 250 1.18 -12.67 -8.04
CA GLY A 250 0.13 -11.92 -7.36
C GLY A 250 0.39 -11.76 -5.85
N LEU A 251 -0.62 -11.20 -5.16
CA LEU A 251 -0.51 -10.82 -3.75
C LEU A 251 -1.19 -11.80 -2.78
N THR A 252 -1.84 -12.86 -3.29
CA THR A 252 -2.57 -13.78 -2.43
C THR A 252 -1.63 -14.81 -1.82
N TRP A 253 -1.57 -14.82 -0.50
CA TRP A 253 -0.92 -15.84 0.30
C TRP A 253 -1.98 -16.61 1.08
N ILE A 254 -1.71 -17.88 1.36
CA ILE A 254 -2.60 -18.76 2.12
C ILE A 254 -1.82 -19.47 3.23
N GLY A 255 -2.54 -19.82 4.29
CA GLY A 255 -1.98 -20.38 5.51
C GLY A 255 -1.99 -21.91 5.57
N GLU A 256 -2.34 -22.41 6.75
CA GLU A 256 -2.20 -23.83 7.11
C GLU A 256 -2.98 -24.76 6.16
N PRO A 257 -2.32 -25.79 5.59
CA PRO A 257 -3.02 -26.84 4.88
C PRO A 257 -3.72 -27.81 5.84
N PHE A 258 -4.84 -28.37 5.38
CA PHE A 258 -5.54 -29.51 5.99
C PHE A 258 -5.56 -30.65 4.97
N TYR A 259 -5.04 -31.81 5.35
CA TYR A 259 -4.92 -32.95 4.45
C TYR A 259 -6.02 -33.99 4.68
N GLY A 260 -6.60 -34.50 3.59
CA GLY A 260 -7.59 -35.58 3.67
C GLY A 260 -6.99 -36.90 4.14
N PRO A 261 -7.81 -37.87 4.59
CA PRO A 261 -9.27 -37.80 4.70
C PRO A 261 -9.75 -37.08 5.97
N SER A 262 -8.86 -36.73 6.89
CA SER A 262 -9.19 -35.97 8.09
C SER A 262 -7.97 -35.25 8.66
N ASP A 263 -8.17 -34.04 9.15
CA ASP A 263 -7.15 -33.24 9.83
C ASP A 263 -7.81 -32.34 10.88
N GLN A 264 -7.00 -31.67 11.71
CA GLN A 264 -7.51 -30.70 12.67
C GLN A 264 -6.48 -29.62 13.02
N LEU A 265 -6.98 -28.43 13.37
CA LEU A 265 -6.19 -27.33 13.93
C LEU A 265 -6.84 -26.87 15.23
N SER A 266 -6.05 -26.62 16.26
CA SER A 266 -6.51 -26.06 17.53
C SER A 266 -5.70 -24.82 17.88
N MET A 267 -6.39 -23.77 18.33
CA MET A 267 -5.81 -22.50 18.74
C MET A 267 -6.36 -22.14 20.12
N ASN A 268 -5.47 -21.77 21.04
CA ASN A 268 -5.87 -21.32 22.36
C ASN A 268 -5.87 -19.78 22.40
N PHE A 269 -6.79 -19.22 23.16
CA PHE A 269 -6.89 -17.78 23.38
C PHE A 269 -7.45 -17.52 24.78
N GLU A 270 -7.08 -16.38 25.35
CA GLU A 270 -7.53 -15.96 26.67
C GLU A 270 -8.70 -14.98 26.55
N VAL A 271 -9.69 -15.11 27.43
CA VAL A 271 -10.88 -14.24 27.48
C VAL A 271 -11.03 -13.71 28.89
N SER A 272 -11.32 -12.41 29.01
CA SER A 272 -11.79 -11.80 30.24
C SER A 272 -12.96 -10.86 29.96
N ASP A 273 -13.76 -10.60 30.99
CA ASP A 273 -14.83 -9.57 30.98
C ASP A 273 -15.82 -9.71 29.82
N GLN A 274 -16.09 -10.94 29.37
CA GLN A 274 -17.04 -11.21 28.29
C GLN A 274 -18.48 -10.90 28.73
N VAL A 275 -19.25 -10.27 27.85
CA VAL A 275 -20.69 -10.08 28.04
C VAL A 275 -21.38 -11.40 27.71
N SER A 276 -21.82 -12.14 28.72
CA SER A 276 -22.35 -13.51 28.54
C SER A 276 -23.61 -13.57 27.65
N SER A 277 -24.43 -12.53 27.65
CA SER A 277 -25.60 -12.38 26.78
C SER A 277 -25.29 -11.74 25.42
N GLY A 278 -24.06 -11.27 25.20
CA GLY A 278 -23.64 -10.63 23.95
C GLY A 278 -23.37 -11.65 22.86
N ASP A 279 -23.40 -11.19 21.60
CA ASP A 279 -23.14 -12.05 20.44
C ASP A 279 -21.70 -12.57 20.42
N LEU A 280 -21.54 -13.84 20.04
CA LEU A 280 -20.28 -14.51 19.72
C LEU A 280 -20.35 -14.97 18.27
N MET A 281 -19.41 -14.52 17.43
CA MET A 281 -19.37 -14.82 16.00
C MET A 281 -18.00 -15.38 15.63
N ILE A 282 -17.98 -16.53 14.95
CA ILE A 282 -16.76 -17.10 14.35
C ILE A 282 -16.92 -17.18 12.83
N SER A 283 -15.89 -16.78 12.10
CA SER A 283 -15.81 -16.87 10.64
C SER A 283 -14.43 -17.37 10.25
N ALA A 284 -14.37 -18.40 9.40
CA ALA A 284 -13.11 -18.89 8.84
C ALA A 284 -13.23 -18.99 7.32
N ARG A 285 -12.21 -18.53 6.60
CA ARG A 285 -12.12 -18.59 5.14
C ARG A 285 -11.14 -19.67 4.73
N PHE A 286 -11.50 -20.46 3.73
CA PHE A 286 -10.69 -21.55 3.21
C PHE A 286 -10.53 -21.48 1.69
N PHE A 287 -9.35 -21.86 1.21
CA PHE A 287 -9.06 -22.09 -0.21
C PHE A 287 -8.83 -23.58 -0.49
N PRO A 288 -9.56 -24.21 -1.42
CA PRO A 288 -9.17 -25.52 -1.94
C PRO A 288 -7.80 -25.48 -2.60
N GLY A 289 -6.99 -26.53 -2.42
CA GLY A 289 -5.67 -26.63 -3.06
C GLY A 289 -5.78 -26.78 -4.57
N PHE A 290 -4.84 -26.21 -5.34
CA PHE A 290 -4.83 -26.30 -6.82
C PHE A 290 -4.75 -27.73 -7.37
N GLU A 291 -4.26 -28.68 -6.57
CA GLU A 291 -4.23 -30.11 -6.95
C GLU A 291 -5.61 -30.78 -6.92
N SER A 292 -6.66 -30.10 -6.42
CA SER A 292 -8.07 -30.52 -6.50
C SER A 292 -8.63 -30.39 -7.92
N THR A 293 -7.99 -31.10 -8.86
CA THR A 293 -8.23 -31.03 -10.31
C THR A 293 -9.58 -31.63 -10.76
N LEU A 294 -10.42 -32.08 -9.82
CA LEU A 294 -11.71 -32.70 -10.11
C LEU A 294 -12.78 -32.05 -9.23
N ASN A 295 -13.91 -31.67 -9.84
CA ASN A 295 -15.15 -31.23 -9.14
C ASN A 295 -15.78 -32.32 -8.23
N THR A 296 -15.02 -33.35 -7.87
CA THR A 296 -15.42 -34.49 -7.04
C THR A 296 -14.90 -34.41 -5.61
N ASP A 297 -14.02 -33.45 -5.30
CA ASP A 297 -13.52 -33.24 -3.95
C ASP A 297 -14.64 -32.64 -3.08
N ALA A 298 -14.95 -33.33 -1.99
CA ALA A 298 -15.95 -32.93 -1.03
C ALA A 298 -15.28 -32.73 0.33
N HIS A 299 -15.45 -31.53 0.88
CA HIS A 299 -14.85 -31.05 2.10
C HIS A 299 -15.92 -30.85 3.16
N GLN A 300 -15.63 -31.26 4.38
CA GLN A 300 -16.44 -30.98 5.54
C GLN A 300 -15.56 -30.28 6.58
N VAL A 301 -16.00 -29.10 7.03
CA VAL A 301 -15.33 -28.33 8.07
C VAL A 301 -16.29 -28.14 9.24
N SER A 302 -15.79 -28.39 10.46
CA SER A 302 -16.49 -28.08 11.70
C SER A 302 -15.71 -27.07 12.51
N LEU A 303 -16.37 -25.98 12.92
CA LEU A 303 -15.83 -24.97 13.83
C LEU A 303 -16.38 -25.20 15.24
N LEU A 304 -15.48 -25.32 16.21
CA LEU A 304 -15.80 -25.57 17.60
C LEU A 304 -15.17 -24.51 18.52
N ILE A 305 -15.86 -24.18 19.60
CA ILE A 305 -15.35 -23.41 20.73
C ILE A 305 -15.61 -24.20 22.01
N ASN A 306 -14.58 -24.42 22.83
CA ASN A 306 -14.67 -25.14 24.10
C ASN A 306 -15.46 -26.46 24.00
N GLN A 307 -15.14 -27.26 22.98
CA GLN A 307 -15.79 -28.55 22.63
C GLN A 307 -17.21 -28.46 22.04
N THR A 308 -17.82 -27.28 22.02
CA THR A 308 -19.16 -27.08 21.41
C THR A 308 -19.02 -26.79 19.92
N THR A 309 -19.70 -27.55 19.07
CA THR A 309 -19.74 -27.29 17.63
C THR A 309 -20.68 -26.14 17.33
N LEU A 310 -20.14 -25.05 16.78
CA LEU A 310 -20.92 -23.88 16.35
C LEU A 310 -21.42 -24.03 14.91
N ARG A 311 -20.59 -24.62 14.06
CA ARG A 311 -20.93 -24.82 12.65
C ARG A 311 -20.33 -26.11 12.11
N GLN A 312 -21.11 -26.79 11.28
CA GLN A 312 -20.63 -27.77 10.33
C GLN A 312 -21.00 -27.30 8.93
N PHE A 313 -20.06 -27.36 8.00
CA PHE A 313 -20.23 -26.88 6.64
C PHE A 313 -19.66 -27.89 5.65
N TYR A 314 -20.37 -28.07 4.54
CA TYR A 314 -19.96 -28.96 3.45
C TYR A 314 -19.70 -28.11 2.22
N SER A 315 -18.53 -28.28 1.61
CA SER A 315 -18.12 -27.63 0.37
C SER A 315 -17.73 -28.67 -0.66
N ALA A 316 -17.88 -28.35 -1.94
CA ALA A 316 -17.37 -29.15 -3.03
C ALA A 316 -16.81 -28.24 -4.13
N GLY A 317 -15.81 -28.74 -4.86
CA GLY A 317 -15.16 -28.02 -5.95
C GLY A 317 -14.00 -27.13 -5.49
N THR A 318 -13.59 -26.22 -6.38
CA THR A 318 -12.31 -25.50 -6.28
C THR A 318 -12.43 -24.06 -5.80
N ALA A 319 -13.64 -23.61 -5.47
CA ALA A 319 -13.89 -22.24 -5.06
C ALA A 319 -13.57 -22.01 -3.58
N ALA A 320 -13.04 -20.82 -3.24
CA ALA A 320 -12.88 -20.41 -1.85
C ALA A 320 -14.24 -20.34 -1.15
N PHE A 321 -14.28 -20.68 0.14
CA PHE A 321 -15.53 -20.71 0.90
C PHE A 321 -15.33 -20.21 2.34
N ASN A 322 -16.40 -19.64 2.89
CA ASN A 322 -16.45 -19.14 4.26
C ASN A 322 -17.32 -20.05 5.12
N VAL A 323 -16.86 -20.35 6.33
CA VAL A 323 -17.60 -21.10 7.34
C VAL A 323 -17.88 -20.16 8.50
N THR A 324 -19.17 -19.90 8.76
CA THR A 324 -19.60 -18.98 9.82
C THR A 324 -20.48 -19.68 10.85
N GLY A 325 -20.23 -19.40 12.12
CA GLY A 325 -21.00 -19.89 13.26
C GLY A 325 -21.27 -18.76 14.25
N SER A 326 -22.35 -18.91 15.03
CA SER A 326 -22.73 -17.93 16.05
C SER A 326 -23.23 -18.62 17.31
N ALA A 327 -23.08 -17.92 18.44
CA ALA A 327 -23.62 -18.28 19.74
C ALA A 327 -23.71 -17.03 20.62
N ASN A 328 -24.01 -17.20 21.91
CA ASN A 328 -23.85 -16.15 22.92
C ASN A 328 -22.48 -16.27 23.60
N GLY A 329 -21.97 -15.14 24.11
CA GLY A 329 -20.69 -15.03 24.81
C GLY A 329 -20.56 -15.92 26.04
N GLY A 330 -21.68 -16.39 26.61
CA GLY A 330 -21.69 -17.36 27.72
C GLY A 330 -21.10 -18.73 27.38
N LEU A 331 -20.78 -19.01 26.10
CA LEU A 331 -19.99 -20.18 25.71
C LEU A 331 -18.49 -20.05 26.06
N LEU A 332 -18.00 -18.82 26.22
CA LEU A 332 -16.62 -18.53 26.58
C LEU A 332 -16.42 -18.65 28.09
N ASN A 333 -15.32 -19.29 28.47
CA ASN A 333 -14.85 -19.33 29.85
C ASN A 333 -14.05 -18.05 30.15
N SER A 334 -14.06 -17.59 31.39
CA SER A 334 -13.03 -16.65 31.84
C SER A 334 -11.69 -17.37 31.91
N GLY A 335 -10.62 -16.75 31.38
CA GLY A 335 -9.32 -17.35 31.15
C GLY A 335 -9.26 -18.15 29.84
N SER A 336 -8.72 -19.36 29.91
CA SER A 336 -8.32 -20.09 28.72
C SER A 336 -9.50 -20.70 27.96
N ASN A 337 -9.50 -20.49 26.64
CA ASN A 337 -10.47 -20.99 25.69
C ASN A 337 -9.75 -21.65 24.50
N GLN A 338 -10.46 -22.51 23.77
CA GLN A 338 -9.92 -23.14 22.58
C GLN A 338 -10.90 -23.07 21.40
N ILE A 339 -10.39 -22.61 20.26
CA ILE A 339 -10.98 -22.79 18.94
C ILE A 339 -10.43 -24.08 18.35
N ARG A 340 -11.30 -24.93 17.81
CA ARG A 340 -10.89 -26.12 17.05
C ARG A 340 -11.58 -26.15 15.69
N ILE A 341 -10.78 -26.40 14.64
CA ILE A 341 -11.24 -26.66 13.28
C ILE A 341 -11.02 -28.16 13.04
N ASN A 342 -12.10 -28.90 12.79
CA ASN A 342 -12.01 -30.27 12.33
C ASN A 342 -12.29 -30.32 10.83
N TYR A 343 -11.44 -31.01 10.09
CA TYR A 343 -11.58 -31.22 8.65
C TYR A 343 -11.79 -32.69 8.34
N GLN A 344 -12.68 -32.97 7.40
CA GLN A 344 -12.87 -34.27 6.78
C GLN A 344 -13.01 -34.11 5.27
N ALA A 345 -12.56 -35.12 4.51
CA ALA A 345 -12.73 -35.17 3.07
C ALA A 345 -13.05 -36.58 2.59
N ASN A 346 -13.68 -36.68 1.42
CA ASN A 346 -13.99 -37.96 0.79
C ASN A 346 -12.77 -38.68 0.19
N ARG A 347 -11.61 -38.02 0.11
CA ARG A 347 -10.37 -38.56 -0.47
C ARG A 347 -9.16 -38.18 0.38
N SER A 348 -8.11 -39.01 0.34
CA SER A 348 -6.83 -38.74 1.03
C SER A 348 -5.96 -37.69 0.34
N GLN A 349 -6.27 -37.32 -0.90
CA GLN A 349 -5.53 -36.32 -1.68
C GLN A 349 -6.12 -34.91 -1.58
N SER A 350 -7.29 -34.77 -0.96
CA SER A 350 -7.97 -33.48 -0.87
C SER A 350 -7.25 -32.56 0.11
N VAL A 351 -6.99 -31.34 -0.32
CA VAL A 351 -6.33 -30.30 0.49
C VAL A 351 -7.18 -29.05 0.48
N ILE A 352 -7.35 -28.44 1.65
CA ILE A 352 -7.81 -27.06 1.79
C ILE A 352 -6.79 -26.29 2.63
N HIS A 353 -6.73 -24.98 2.48
CA HIS A 353 -5.88 -24.09 3.27
C HIS A 353 -6.76 -23.13 4.07
N LEU A 354 -6.41 -22.88 5.33
CA LEU A 354 -6.97 -21.77 6.08
C LEU A 354 -6.35 -20.47 5.57
N ASP A 355 -7.20 -19.55 5.14
CA ASP A 355 -6.84 -18.17 4.80
C ASP A 355 -6.79 -17.38 6.12
N SER A 356 -7.96 -17.18 6.72
CA SER A 356 -8.10 -16.44 7.97
C SER A 356 -9.19 -17.03 8.85
N LEU A 357 -9.09 -16.77 10.15
CA LEU A 357 -10.11 -17.03 11.15
C LEU A 357 -10.31 -15.79 12.01
N ARG A 358 -11.55 -15.33 12.09
CA ARG A 358 -11.99 -14.23 12.95
C ARG A 358 -13.01 -14.75 13.97
N LEU A 359 -12.71 -14.59 15.25
CA LEU A 359 -13.66 -14.73 16.35
C LEU A 359 -13.92 -13.34 16.92
N SER A 360 -15.18 -12.98 17.13
CA SER A 360 -15.51 -11.74 17.82
C SER A 360 -16.62 -11.92 18.84
N TYR A 361 -16.51 -11.21 19.96
CA TYR A 361 -17.48 -11.25 21.05
C TYR A 361 -17.58 -9.89 21.75
N LYS A 362 -18.69 -9.66 22.45
CA LYS A 362 -18.81 -8.45 23.28
C LYS A 362 -17.99 -8.58 24.56
N ARG A 363 -17.15 -7.58 24.83
CA ARG A 363 -16.35 -7.46 26.06
C ARG A 363 -16.68 -6.13 26.76
N TYR A 364 -16.82 -6.13 28.08
CA TYR A 364 -17.01 -4.90 28.84
C TYR A 364 -15.79 -3.98 28.73
N LEU A 365 -16.01 -2.67 28.85
CA LEU A 365 -14.94 -1.68 28.97
C LEU A 365 -14.25 -1.86 30.33
N ALA A 366 -13.27 -2.76 30.40
CA ALA A 366 -12.53 -3.09 31.61
C ALA A 366 -11.06 -3.33 31.29
N PRO A 367 -10.14 -3.12 32.26
CA PRO A 367 -8.73 -3.48 32.11
C PRO A 367 -8.56 -4.89 31.56
N LYS A 368 -7.70 -5.06 30.56
CA LYS A 368 -7.39 -6.35 29.95
C LYS A 368 -6.05 -6.81 30.50
N SER A 369 -6.00 -8.03 31.02
CA SER A 369 -4.73 -8.63 31.46
C SER A 369 -4.01 -9.25 30.26
N ASN A 370 -2.71 -8.97 30.12
CA ASN A 370 -1.84 -9.49 29.07
C ASN A 370 -2.31 -9.15 27.65
N GLY A 371 -2.15 -7.89 27.26
CA GLY A 371 -2.43 -7.41 25.92
C GLY A 371 -3.38 -6.21 25.91
N LEU A 372 -3.32 -5.49 24.80
CA LEU A 372 -4.04 -4.25 24.62
C LEU A 372 -5.56 -4.46 24.52
N LEU A 373 -6.30 -3.57 25.17
CA LEU A 373 -7.68 -3.28 24.80
C LEU A 373 -7.62 -2.40 23.56
N LEU A 374 -8.13 -2.90 22.42
CA LEU A 374 -8.35 -2.13 21.21
C LEU A 374 -9.83 -2.21 20.86
N GLY A 375 -10.57 -1.14 21.16
CA GLY A 375 -12.01 -1.08 20.98
C GLY A 375 -12.43 -0.01 19.99
N HIS A 376 -13.42 -0.31 19.16
CA HIS A 376 -14.17 0.71 18.42
C HIS A 376 -15.59 0.81 19.00
N LEU A 377 -16.04 2.04 19.20
CA LEU A 377 -17.34 2.37 19.79
C LEU A 377 -18.15 3.15 18.76
N ASN A 378 -19.45 2.85 18.66
CA ASN A 378 -20.38 3.63 17.86
C ASN A 378 -21.14 4.57 18.80
N LEU A 379 -20.85 5.86 18.71
CA LEU A 379 -21.51 6.91 19.49
C LEU A 379 -22.84 7.27 18.81
N THR A 380 -23.91 7.32 19.59
CA THR A 380 -25.22 7.81 19.14
C THR A 380 -25.29 9.34 19.25
N ASP A 381 -26.32 9.94 18.63
CA ASP A 381 -26.53 11.39 18.74
C ASP A 381 -26.85 11.79 20.19
N GLY A 382 -26.30 12.92 20.65
CA GLY A 382 -26.37 13.37 22.05
C GLY A 382 -25.15 12.97 22.89
N ILE A 383 -25.35 12.82 24.21
CA ILE A 383 -24.29 12.51 25.18
C ILE A 383 -24.25 11.01 25.45
N ASN A 384 -23.12 10.38 25.15
CA ASN A 384 -22.87 8.97 25.40
C ASN A 384 -22.06 8.84 26.70
N ASP A 385 -22.55 8.05 27.64
CA ASP A 385 -21.83 7.74 28.87
C ASP A 385 -21.05 6.43 28.73
N LEU A 386 -19.72 6.53 28.68
CA LEU A 386 -18.83 5.39 28.65
C LEU A 386 -18.65 4.85 30.07
N THR A 387 -19.14 3.63 30.33
CA THR A 387 -19.06 2.99 31.65
C THR A 387 -17.92 1.98 31.67
N PHE A 388 -16.92 2.26 32.50
CA PHE A 388 -15.75 1.44 32.73
C PHE A 388 -15.87 0.61 34.01
N PHE A 389 -15.52 -0.66 33.93
CA PHE A 389 -15.58 -1.60 35.05
C PHE A 389 -14.18 -1.98 35.54
N ASN A 390 -14.08 -2.39 36.80
CA ASN A 390 -12.88 -2.97 37.40
C ASN A 390 -11.61 -2.12 37.24
N LEU A 391 -11.76 -0.79 37.27
CA LEU A 391 -10.65 0.16 37.09
C LEU A 391 -9.55 -0.03 38.15
N THR A 392 -8.31 0.08 37.70
CA THR A 392 -7.09 0.09 38.53
C THR A 392 -6.32 1.38 38.26
N SER A 393 -5.52 1.85 39.23
CA SER A 393 -4.73 3.09 39.07
C SER A 393 -3.67 3.00 37.98
N ASP A 394 -3.20 1.78 37.69
CA ASP A 394 -2.03 1.54 36.84
C ASP A 394 -2.43 1.22 35.39
N TYR A 395 -3.72 1.29 35.07
CA TYR A 395 -4.24 1.02 33.73
C TYR A 395 -4.68 2.31 33.06
N HIS A 396 -4.14 2.56 31.87
CA HIS A 396 -4.38 3.77 31.11
C HIS A 396 -5.43 3.53 30.02
N PHE A 397 -6.25 4.53 29.75
CA PHE A 397 -7.16 4.54 28.60
C PHE A 397 -6.87 5.73 27.73
N TRP A 398 -6.65 5.53 26.44
CA TRP A 398 -6.44 6.59 25.47
C TRP A 398 -7.54 6.58 24.41
N ASN A 399 -8.04 7.76 24.06
CA ASN A 399 -8.77 7.96 22.81
C ASN A 399 -7.75 8.04 21.68
N ILE A 400 -7.83 7.08 20.75
CA ILE A 400 -6.95 6.96 19.58
C ILE A 400 -7.71 7.15 18.25
N THR A 401 -8.88 7.80 18.29
CA THR A 401 -9.69 8.10 17.09
C THR A 401 -8.87 8.91 16.08
N ASP A 402 -8.11 9.91 16.55
CA ASP A 402 -6.98 10.46 15.81
C ASP A 402 -5.69 9.81 16.32
N ALA A 403 -5.21 8.80 15.57
CA ALA A 403 -4.00 8.07 15.93
C ALA A 403 -2.74 8.95 15.93
N SER A 404 -2.75 10.12 15.27
CA SER A 404 -1.61 11.04 15.25
C SER A 404 -1.56 11.93 16.49
N THR A 405 -2.70 12.13 17.16
CA THR A 405 -2.80 12.88 18.41
C THR A 405 -3.74 12.19 19.40
N PRO A 406 -3.30 11.08 20.01
CA PRO A 406 -4.05 10.44 21.08
C PRO A 406 -4.30 11.41 22.25
N SER A 407 -5.34 11.13 23.02
CA SER A 407 -5.61 11.83 24.29
C SER A 407 -5.92 10.84 25.40
N GLU A 408 -5.50 11.15 26.62
CA GLU A 408 -5.68 10.28 27.78
C GLU A 408 -7.05 10.49 28.42
N ILE A 409 -7.81 9.41 28.55
CA ILE A 409 -9.12 9.35 29.20
C ILE A 409 -8.89 9.01 30.68
N ILE A 410 -9.44 9.83 31.57
CA ILE A 410 -9.47 9.55 33.01
C ILE A 410 -10.94 9.39 33.43
N PRO A 411 -11.46 8.15 33.51
CA PRO A 411 -12.83 7.91 33.95
C PRO A 411 -13.03 8.39 35.39
N GLN A 412 -14.06 9.21 35.63
CA GLN A 412 -14.42 9.70 36.95
C GLN A 412 -15.52 8.81 37.55
N GLY A 413 -15.20 8.11 38.65
CA GLY A 413 -16.15 7.17 39.26
C GLY A 413 -16.56 6.01 38.34
N GLY A 414 -15.76 5.68 37.33
CA GLY A 414 -16.09 4.68 36.31
C GLY A 414 -16.74 5.24 35.05
N HIS A 415 -16.94 6.56 34.94
CA HIS A 415 -17.70 7.17 33.84
C HIS A 415 -16.87 8.19 33.06
N PHE A 416 -17.11 8.27 31.75
CA PHE A 416 -16.59 9.33 30.88
C PHE A 416 -17.64 9.71 29.84
N GLN A 417 -18.01 10.99 29.78
CA GLN A 417 -19.08 11.46 28.90
C GLN A 417 -18.52 12.12 27.65
N ILE A 418 -19.02 11.70 26.49
CA ILE A 418 -18.59 12.22 25.18
C ILE A 418 -19.79 12.44 24.26
N ALA A 419 -19.78 13.56 23.53
CA ALA A 419 -20.78 13.87 22.53
C ALA A 419 -20.58 13.02 21.26
N GLY A 420 -21.69 12.51 20.73
CA GLY A 420 -21.76 11.89 19.41
C GLY A 420 -22.56 12.74 18.42
N PRO A 421 -22.96 12.18 17.26
CA PRO A 421 -22.70 10.81 16.82
C PRO A 421 -21.29 10.64 16.21
N GLY A 422 -20.84 9.39 16.05
CA GLY A 422 -19.58 9.10 15.38
C GLY A 422 -18.97 7.76 15.76
N LYS A 423 -17.78 7.48 15.24
CA LYS A 423 -16.95 6.37 15.72
C LYS A 423 -15.90 6.90 16.67
N MET A 424 -15.62 6.16 17.73
CA MET A 424 -14.52 6.43 18.65
C MET A 424 -13.67 5.18 18.80
N HIS A 425 -12.34 5.33 18.72
CA HIS A 425 -11.40 4.26 19.00
C HIS A 425 -10.76 4.47 20.37
N ILE A 426 -10.81 3.44 21.20
CA ILE A 426 -10.23 3.42 22.53
C ILE A 426 -9.13 2.38 22.61
N LEU A 427 -8.03 2.77 23.23
CA LEU A 427 -6.91 1.93 23.58
C LEU A 427 -6.83 1.84 25.09
N GLY A 428 -6.60 0.66 25.64
CA GLY A 428 -6.33 0.47 27.04
C GLY A 428 -5.10 -0.40 27.24
N PHE A 429 -4.26 -0.06 28.21
CA PHE A 429 -2.99 -0.74 28.44
C PHE A 429 -2.45 -0.51 29.85
N ASP A 430 -1.57 -1.39 30.31
CA ASP A 430 -0.69 -1.16 31.46
C ASP A 430 0.79 -1.15 31.05
N GLU A 431 1.70 -1.01 32.01
CA GLU A 431 3.15 -0.98 31.77
C GLU A 431 3.71 -2.24 31.13
N SER A 432 3.07 -3.41 31.32
CA SER A 432 3.51 -4.67 30.73
C SER A 432 3.23 -4.77 29.23
N ASP A 433 2.29 -3.96 28.73
CA ASP A 433 1.96 -3.87 27.31
C ASP A 433 2.87 -2.89 26.55
N VAL A 434 3.71 -2.11 27.25
CA VAL A 434 4.55 -1.07 26.64
C VAL A 434 5.81 -1.68 26.04
N MET A 435 5.99 -1.55 24.73
CA MET A 435 7.15 -2.08 24.01
C MET A 435 8.25 -1.03 23.87
N THR A 436 9.45 -1.30 24.38
CA THR A 436 10.60 -0.40 24.17
C THR A 436 11.19 -0.58 22.77
N VAL A 437 11.36 0.53 22.04
CA VAL A 437 11.97 0.52 20.69
C VAL A 437 13.49 0.63 20.77
N ASN A 438 14.18 0.15 19.73
CA ASN A 438 15.60 0.41 19.51
C ASN A 438 15.74 1.35 18.30
N VAL A 439 16.31 2.54 18.51
CA VAL A 439 16.46 3.51 17.42
C VAL A 439 17.79 3.35 16.72
N THR A 440 17.79 3.50 15.40
CA THR A 440 18.98 3.43 14.55
C THR A 440 19.27 4.82 13.97
N PRO A 441 20.51 5.34 14.08
CA PRO A 441 20.85 6.63 13.50
C PRO A 441 20.73 6.60 11.98
N VAL A 442 20.26 7.70 11.39
CA VAL A 442 20.17 7.86 9.94
C VAL A 442 21.23 8.86 9.47
N SER A 443 22.14 8.38 8.62
CA SER A 443 23.14 9.24 7.98
C SER A 443 22.46 10.16 6.96
N GLU A 444 22.50 11.47 7.19
CA GLU A 444 22.04 12.51 6.26
C GLU A 444 20.61 12.30 5.73
N PHE A 445 19.62 12.30 6.64
CA PHE A 445 18.22 12.31 6.21
C PHE A 445 17.85 13.69 5.63
N SER A 446 17.87 13.75 4.30
CA SER A 446 17.50 14.92 3.51
C SER A 446 16.72 14.48 2.28
N TYR A 447 15.75 15.29 1.85
CA TYR A 447 15.10 15.05 0.57
C TYR A 447 16.07 15.30 -0.59
N ARG A 448 16.22 14.30 -1.47
CA ARG A 448 17.02 14.32 -2.69
C ARG A 448 16.13 14.22 -3.94
N LEU A 449 15.00 13.54 -3.80
CA LEU A 449 14.05 13.27 -4.88
C LEU A 449 12.83 14.19 -4.82
N ARG A 450 12.39 14.58 -3.62
CA ARG A 450 11.35 15.60 -3.37
C ARG A 450 11.86 17.04 -3.52
N ILE A 451 12.61 17.30 -4.60
CA ILE A 451 13.17 18.61 -4.95
C ILE A 451 12.65 19.00 -6.34
N PRO A 452 11.86 20.09 -6.47
CA PRO A 452 11.37 20.58 -7.76
C PRO A 452 12.48 21.00 -8.74
N GLU A 453 13.64 21.41 -8.23
CA GLU A 453 14.78 21.85 -9.03
C GLU A 453 15.53 20.70 -9.74
N ASN A 454 15.19 19.43 -9.46
CA ASN A 454 15.75 18.31 -10.20
C ASN A 454 15.44 18.43 -11.71
N ASP A 455 16.43 18.12 -12.54
CA ASP A 455 16.36 18.18 -14.00
C ASP A 455 16.88 16.86 -14.60
N ALA A 456 15.97 15.99 -15.05
CA ALA A 456 16.32 14.76 -15.74
C ALA A 456 15.21 14.28 -16.66
N LYS A 457 15.54 14.09 -17.95
CA LYS A 457 14.66 13.40 -18.90
C LYS A 457 14.64 11.88 -18.71
N TYR A 458 15.72 11.32 -18.20
CA TYR A 458 15.89 9.89 -18.00
C TYR A 458 16.18 9.56 -16.54
N ILE A 459 15.34 8.72 -15.93
CA ILE A 459 15.53 8.24 -14.56
C ILE A 459 16.00 6.79 -14.59
N ILE A 460 17.04 6.51 -13.82
CA ILE A 460 17.52 5.17 -13.53
C ILE A 460 17.14 4.85 -12.08
N ILE A 461 16.33 3.80 -11.87
CA ILE A 461 15.96 3.29 -10.54
C ILE A 461 16.74 2.00 -10.28
N THR A 462 17.47 1.97 -9.17
CA THR A 462 18.43 0.89 -8.90
C THR A 462 18.76 0.77 -7.41
N PRO A 463 19.13 -0.42 -6.89
CA PRO A 463 19.70 -0.53 -5.55
C PRO A 463 21.16 -0.03 -5.51
N GLN A 464 21.64 0.31 -4.31
CA GLN A 464 23.00 0.82 -4.10
C GLN A 464 24.10 -0.14 -4.61
N VAL A 465 23.85 -1.45 -4.57
CA VAL A 465 24.77 -2.50 -5.06
C VAL A 465 25.10 -2.37 -6.56
N PHE A 466 24.25 -1.68 -7.33
CA PHE A 466 24.46 -1.42 -8.76
C PHE A 466 24.87 0.02 -9.06
N SER A 467 25.26 0.81 -8.06
CA SER A 467 25.70 2.21 -8.22
C SER A 467 26.74 2.39 -9.33
N GLN A 468 27.78 1.57 -9.37
CA GLN A 468 28.82 1.68 -10.40
C GLN A 468 28.27 1.49 -11.82
N GLU A 469 27.40 0.50 -12.02
CA GLU A 469 26.78 0.21 -13.32
C GLU A 469 25.74 1.27 -13.72
N ALA A 470 25.04 1.83 -12.73
CA ALA A 470 24.14 2.95 -12.95
C ALA A 470 24.87 4.21 -13.40
N GLU A 471 26.02 4.52 -12.81
CA GLU A 471 26.88 5.63 -13.24
C GLU A 471 27.44 5.41 -14.66
N ARG A 472 27.77 4.16 -15.04
CA ARG A 472 28.17 3.83 -16.41
C ARG A 472 27.04 4.06 -17.42
N MET A 473 25.82 3.63 -17.11
CA MET A 473 24.64 3.88 -17.95
C MET A 473 24.31 5.37 -18.05
N LYS A 474 24.47 6.10 -16.94
CA LYS A 474 24.35 7.56 -16.93
C LYS A 474 25.37 8.22 -17.85
N ASP A 475 26.66 7.92 -17.71
CA ASP A 475 27.71 8.47 -18.57
C ASP A 475 27.50 8.14 -20.05
N LEU A 476 27.04 6.91 -20.35
CA LEU A 476 26.70 6.50 -21.70
C LEU A 476 25.69 7.47 -22.34
N HIS A 477 24.57 7.72 -21.66
CA HIS A 477 23.48 8.56 -22.17
C HIS A 477 23.73 10.07 -22.05
N GLU A 478 24.57 10.52 -21.13
CA GLU A 478 24.93 11.94 -21.02
C GLU A 478 26.03 12.34 -22.02
N ASN A 479 27.01 11.46 -22.25
CA ASN A 479 28.28 11.85 -22.87
C ASN A 479 28.69 11.03 -24.08
N ARG A 480 28.42 9.73 -24.12
CA ARG A 480 29.05 8.83 -25.10
C ARG A 480 28.20 8.53 -26.32
N VAL A 481 26.87 8.57 -26.20
CA VAL A 481 25.98 8.51 -27.36
C VAL A 481 26.12 9.75 -28.26
N LEU A 482 25.63 9.64 -29.50
CA LEU A 482 25.56 10.74 -30.44
C LEU A 482 24.87 11.96 -29.80
N MET A 483 25.33 13.16 -30.15
CA MET A 483 24.94 14.40 -29.47
C MET A 483 23.43 14.62 -29.46
N GLU A 484 22.73 14.26 -30.54
CA GLU A 484 21.28 14.34 -30.69
C GLU A 484 20.50 13.35 -29.81
N ASN A 485 21.14 12.30 -29.30
CA ASN A 485 20.55 11.28 -28.44
C ASN A 485 20.92 11.45 -26.96
N ARG A 486 21.71 12.49 -26.62
CA ARG A 486 22.09 12.76 -25.24
C ARG A 486 20.90 13.24 -24.42
N MET A 487 20.84 12.84 -23.16
CA MET A 487 19.75 13.17 -22.24
C MET A 487 20.32 13.51 -20.86
N SER A 488 19.63 14.34 -20.08
CA SER A 488 19.94 14.53 -18.66
C SER A 488 19.48 13.30 -17.87
N VAL A 489 20.36 12.75 -17.01
CA VAL A 489 20.10 11.49 -16.31
C VAL A 489 20.19 11.64 -14.79
N LYS A 490 19.16 11.16 -14.09
CA LYS A 490 19.16 11.04 -12.63
C LYS A 490 19.15 9.57 -12.22
N ILE A 491 20.08 9.20 -11.34
CA ILE A 491 20.04 7.94 -10.62
C ILE A 491 19.22 8.16 -9.34
N ALA A 492 18.19 7.37 -9.16
CA ALA A 492 17.35 7.34 -7.97
C ALA A 492 17.55 5.98 -7.28
N TYR A 493 18.17 5.99 -6.11
CA TYR A 493 18.37 4.78 -5.33
C TYR A 493 17.06 4.35 -4.67
N LEU A 494 16.82 3.04 -4.63
CA LEU A 494 15.55 2.50 -4.10
C LEU A 494 15.33 2.87 -2.63
N ASP A 495 16.38 2.90 -1.81
CA ASP A 495 16.30 3.33 -0.40
C ASP A 495 15.90 4.80 -0.26
N ASP A 496 16.40 5.68 -1.15
CA ASP A 496 16.01 7.10 -1.18
C ASP A 496 14.51 7.22 -1.56
N ILE A 497 14.05 6.43 -2.53
CA ILE A 497 12.63 6.39 -2.91
C ILE A 497 11.76 5.94 -1.72
N TYR A 498 12.12 4.86 -1.02
CA TYR A 498 11.33 4.39 0.12
C TYR A 498 11.34 5.38 1.28
N ASN A 499 12.50 5.95 1.62
CA ASN A 499 12.62 6.93 2.70
C ASN A 499 11.81 8.20 2.42
N GLU A 500 11.73 8.64 1.16
CA GLU A 500 11.04 9.87 0.79
C GLU A 500 9.56 9.66 0.43
N PHE A 501 9.15 8.50 -0.10
CA PHE A 501 7.78 8.29 -0.61
C PHE A 501 6.98 7.21 0.11
N ALA A 502 7.58 6.53 1.08
CA ALA A 502 6.93 5.53 1.92
C ALA A 502 7.36 5.60 3.40
N GLY A 503 8.02 6.68 3.85
CA GLY A 503 8.55 6.79 5.21
C GLY A 503 9.53 5.67 5.58
N GLY A 504 10.17 5.03 4.60
CA GLY A 504 11.14 3.95 4.76
C GLY A 504 10.61 2.54 4.50
N ALA A 505 9.30 2.34 4.36
CA ALA A 505 8.74 1.01 4.07
C ALA A 505 8.98 0.61 2.60
N SER A 506 9.26 -0.67 2.35
CA SER A 506 9.54 -1.23 1.01
C SER A 506 8.27 -1.45 0.17
N ASP A 507 7.36 -0.48 0.15
CA ASP A 507 6.13 -0.52 -0.65
C ASP A 507 6.44 -0.18 -2.13
N PRO A 508 6.16 -1.08 -3.10
CA PRO A 508 6.40 -0.80 -4.53
C PRO A 508 5.69 0.46 -5.03
N THR A 509 4.57 0.85 -4.42
CA THR A 509 3.82 2.07 -4.77
C THR A 509 4.66 3.34 -4.54
N ALA A 510 5.69 3.29 -3.69
CA ALA A 510 6.64 4.38 -3.50
C ALA A 510 7.33 4.77 -4.82
N ILE A 511 7.66 3.80 -5.68
CA ILE A 511 8.25 4.04 -7.00
C ILE A 511 7.30 4.87 -7.87
N ARG A 512 6.02 4.48 -7.90
CA ARG A 512 5.01 5.21 -8.67
C ARG A 512 4.78 6.61 -8.09
N ASN A 513 4.73 6.76 -6.77
CA ASN A 513 4.58 8.06 -6.11
C ASN A 513 5.77 8.99 -6.39
N PHE A 514 6.98 8.44 -6.40
CA PHE A 514 8.20 9.14 -6.81
C PHE A 514 8.13 9.59 -8.28
N LEU A 515 7.82 8.67 -9.18
CA LEU A 515 7.72 8.96 -10.61
C LEU A 515 6.60 9.97 -10.91
N SER A 516 5.46 9.87 -10.22
CA SER A 516 4.39 10.88 -10.25
C SER A 516 4.89 12.24 -9.78
N TYR A 517 5.60 12.30 -8.65
CA TYR A 517 6.18 13.53 -8.14
C TYR A 517 7.15 14.15 -9.15
N ALA A 518 8.08 13.37 -9.70
CA ALA A 518 9.06 13.82 -10.67
C ALA A 518 8.36 14.34 -11.94
N TYR A 519 7.41 13.59 -12.48
CA TYR A 519 6.62 13.99 -13.64
C TYR A 519 5.92 15.34 -13.42
N TRP A 520 5.28 15.54 -12.28
CA TRP A 520 4.49 16.75 -12.03
C TRP A 520 5.26 17.95 -11.52
N ASN A 521 6.36 17.75 -10.80
CA ASN A 521 6.99 18.80 -9.99
C ASN A 521 8.45 19.09 -10.33
N TRP A 522 9.16 18.21 -11.05
CA TRP A 522 10.54 18.50 -11.45
C TRP A 522 10.60 19.54 -12.57
N GLN A 523 11.70 20.27 -12.63
CA GLN A 523 12.00 21.30 -13.64
C GLN A 523 11.85 20.74 -15.06
N THR A 524 12.38 19.53 -15.28
CA THR A 524 12.20 18.76 -16.50
C THR A 524 11.44 17.48 -16.16
N PRO A 525 10.19 17.33 -16.66
CA PRO A 525 9.45 16.09 -16.53
C PRO A 525 10.22 14.94 -17.19
N PRO A 526 10.45 13.82 -16.48
CA PRO A 526 11.06 12.65 -17.08
C PRO A 526 10.18 12.07 -18.19
N GLU A 527 10.83 11.51 -19.21
CA GLU A 527 10.20 10.83 -20.34
C GLU A 527 10.51 9.32 -20.33
N TYR A 528 11.66 8.94 -19.77
CA TYR A 528 12.17 7.57 -19.76
C TYR A 528 12.50 7.10 -18.34
N VAL A 529 12.20 5.83 -18.05
CA VAL A 529 12.53 5.16 -16.79
C VAL A 529 13.21 3.83 -17.08
N LEU A 530 14.35 3.59 -16.45
CA LEU A 530 15.04 2.31 -16.45
C LEU A 530 15.06 1.72 -15.04
N LEU A 531 14.50 0.54 -14.89
CA LEU A 531 14.62 -0.28 -13.69
C LEU A 531 15.83 -1.20 -13.84
N MET A 532 16.82 -1.10 -12.95
CA MET A 532 17.99 -1.99 -12.95
C MET A 532 17.95 -2.93 -11.75
N GLY A 533 17.53 -4.16 -12.00
CA GLY A 533 17.42 -5.19 -10.98
C GLY A 533 16.32 -6.21 -11.29
N ASP A 534 16.53 -7.42 -10.80
CA ASP A 534 15.55 -8.50 -10.89
C ASP A 534 14.42 -8.32 -9.86
N ALA A 535 13.27 -8.93 -10.14
CA ALA A 535 12.05 -8.87 -9.33
C ALA A 535 11.56 -10.28 -8.94
N ASP A 536 10.60 -10.32 -8.01
CA ASP A 536 9.95 -11.51 -7.47
C ASP A 536 8.56 -11.12 -6.95
N TYR A 537 7.67 -12.10 -6.73
CA TYR A 537 6.34 -11.89 -6.14
C TYR A 537 6.38 -11.88 -4.60
N ASP A 538 7.45 -12.39 -3.99
CA ASP A 538 7.60 -12.53 -2.54
C ASP A 538 8.17 -11.28 -1.87
N PHE A 539 7.37 -10.21 -1.82
CA PHE A 539 7.74 -8.90 -1.26
C PHE A 539 8.15 -8.97 0.22
N ARG A 540 7.52 -9.86 0.99
CA ARG A 540 7.75 -10.03 2.44
C ARG A 540 8.79 -11.10 2.75
N ASN A 541 9.38 -11.72 1.72
CA ASN A 541 10.34 -12.81 1.84
C ASN A 541 9.84 -13.97 2.72
N ILE A 542 8.56 -14.32 2.59
CA ILE A 542 7.88 -15.40 3.34
C ILE A 542 8.54 -16.75 3.07
N THR A 543 8.94 -17.01 1.81
CA THR A 543 9.63 -18.24 1.41
C THR A 543 11.10 -18.28 1.84
N ARG A 544 11.66 -17.14 2.28
CA ARG A 544 13.10 -16.92 2.50
C ARG A 544 13.97 -17.08 1.25
N GLN A 545 13.36 -17.06 0.08
CA GLN A 545 14.03 -17.22 -1.21
C GLN A 545 13.91 -15.98 -2.10
N SER A 546 13.25 -14.92 -1.62
CA SER A 546 13.05 -13.69 -2.36
C SER A 546 14.39 -13.05 -2.72
N LYS A 547 14.49 -12.60 -3.98
CA LYS A 547 15.68 -11.93 -4.53
C LYS A 547 15.34 -10.59 -5.18
N ILE A 548 14.31 -9.93 -4.67
CA ILE A 548 13.89 -8.62 -5.18
C ILE A 548 15.03 -7.62 -5.00
N LEU A 549 15.49 -7.06 -6.11
CA LEU A 549 16.43 -5.93 -6.14
C LEU A 549 15.72 -4.63 -6.55
N VAL A 550 14.77 -4.74 -7.48
CA VAL A 550 13.82 -3.67 -7.80
C VAL A 550 12.46 -4.33 -7.98
N PRO A 551 11.42 -3.97 -7.19
CA PRO A 551 10.13 -4.66 -7.25
C PRO A 551 9.45 -4.49 -8.61
N VAL A 552 8.62 -5.46 -8.97
CA VAL A 552 7.61 -5.36 -10.04
C VAL A 552 6.25 -5.08 -9.40
N TRP A 553 5.26 -4.63 -10.18
CA TRP A 553 3.88 -4.61 -9.71
C TRP A 553 3.20 -5.95 -9.97
N GLU A 554 2.61 -6.52 -8.92
CA GLU A 554 1.82 -7.75 -9.00
C GLU A 554 0.33 -7.42 -8.87
N THR A 555 -0.48 -7.87 -9.82
CA THR A 555 -1.95 -7.77 -9.68
C THR A 555 -2.49 -8.92 -8.85
N ASP A 556 -3.51 -8.62 -8.03
CA ASP A 556 -4.20 -9.66 -7.26
C ASP A 556 -4.73 -10.73 -8.22
N GLY A 557 -4.47 -11.99 -7.86
CA GLY A 557 -4.82 -13.16 -8.67
C GLY A 557 -6.25 -13.63 -8.46
N THR A 558 -7.08 -12.89 -7.73
CA THR A 558 -8.45 -13.33 -7.42
C THR A 558 -9.48 -12.85 -8.46
N THR A 559 -10.34 -13.76 -8.91
CA THR A 559 -11.51 -13.46 -9.74
C THR A 559 -12.73 -14.09 -9.08
N ASN A 560 -13.75 -13.29 -8.72
CA ASN A 560 -14.93 -13.73 -7.98
C ASN A 560 -14.58 -14.49 -6.68
N GLY A 561 -13.52 -14.09 -5.99
CA GLY A 561 -13.05 -14.72 -4.75
C GLY A 561 -12.21 -15.99 -4.93
N ASN A 562 -11.93 -16.41 -6.17
CA ASN A 562 -11.13 -17.59 -6.49
C ASN A 562 -9.78 -17.20 -7.09
N LEU A 563 -8.74 -17.98 -6.77
CA LEU A 563 -7.42 -17.83 -7.38
C LEU A 563 -7.46 -18.18 -8.87
N SER A 564 -6.82 -17.35 -9.69
CA SER A 564 -6.85 -17.42 -11.14
C SER A 564 -5.47 -17.02 -11.70
N ASP A 565 -4.79 -18.00 -12.28
CA ASP A 565 -3.49 -17.84 -12.93
C ASP A 565 -3.53 -16.89 -14.13
N ILE A 566 -4.64 -16.85 -14.86
CA ILE A 566 -4.84 -15.92 -15.99
C ILE A 566 -5.18 -14.48 -15.56
N ALA A 567 -5.54 -14.28 -14.29
CA ALA A 567 -5.88 -12.97 -13.73
C ALA A 567 -4.69 -12.28 -13.05
N THR A 568 -3.75 -13.05 -12.50
CA THR A 568 -2.51 -12.51 -11.94
C THR A 568 -1.51 -12.13 -13.03
N ARG A 569 -0.85 -10.98 -12.86
CA ARG A 569 0.11 -10.42 -13.82
C ARG A 569 1.18 -9.60 -13.10
N SER A 570 2.43 -9.85 -13.46
CA SER A 570 3.55 -8.95 -13.19
C SER A 570 3.63 -7.86 -14.26
N THR A 571 3.74 -6.59 -13.88
CA THR A 571 3.92 -5.48 -14.82
C THR A 571 4.75 -4.34 -14.23
N ASP A 572 5.55 -3.65 -15.06
CA ASP A 572 6.21 -2.40 -14.69
C ASP A 572 5.37 -1.17 -15.06
N ASP A 573 4.39 -1.31 -15.95
CA ASP A 573 3.58 -0.21 -16.47
C ASP A 573 2.82 0.52 -15.35
N TYR A 574 2.46 -0.18 -14.28
CA TYR A 574 1.83 0.41 -13.09
C TYR A 574 2.59 1.63 -12.58
N PHE A 575 3.92 1.60 -12.60
CA PHE A 575 4.76 2.67 -12.08
C PHE A 575 4.67 3.97 -12.90
N VAL A 576 4.14 3.90 -14.13
CA VAL A 576 4.04 5.02 -15.06
C VAL A 576 2.61 5.35 -15.48
N TYR A 577 1.60 4.80 -14.80
CA TYR A 577 0.21 5.27 -14.90
C TYR A 577 0.00 6.45 -13.94
N LEU A 578 0.12 7.69 -14.44
CA LEU A 578 0.25 8.89 -13.60
C LEU A 578 -0.88 9.93 -13.79
N ALA A 579 -1.29 10.22 -15.02
CA ALA A 579 -2.03 11.43 -15.35
C ALA A 579 -3.55 11.28 -15.48
N GLY A 580 -4.06 10.12 -15.93
CA GLY A 580 -5.51 9.96 -16.19
C GLY A 580 -6.37 9.54 -15.00
N GLY A 581 -5.81 9.54 -13.79
CA GLY A 581 -6.55 9.24 -12.55
C GLY A 581 -7.00 7.77 -12.44
N ALA A 582 -8.04 7.51 -11.64
CA ALA A 582 -8.51 6.16 -11.38
C ALA A 582 -9.05 5.48 -12.65
N GLY A 583 -8.34 4.45 -13.11
CA GLY A 583 -8.73 3.63 -14.26
C GLY A 583 -8.00 3.93 -15.56
N ASP A 584 -7.17 4.98 -15.60
CA ASP A 584 -6.22 5.15 -16.70
C ASP A 584 -5.09 4.12 -16.58
N ARG A 585 -4.82 3.47 -17.70
CA ARG A 585 -3.79 2.43 -17.86
C ARG A 585 -2.89 2.72 -19.06
N ALA A 586 -2.87 3.97 -19.53
CA ALA A 586 -1.92 4.44 -20.52
C ALA A 586 -0.61 4.83 -19.82
N PRO A 587 0.54 4.29 -20.24
CA PRO A 587 1.84 4.75 -19.75
C PRO A 587 2.08 6.22 -20.10
N ASP A 588 2.42 7.05 -19.10
CA ASP A 588 2.79 8.45 -19.26
C ASP A 588 4.31 8.65 -19.49
N MET A 589 5.10 7.60 -19.25
CA MET A 589 6.54 7.55 -19.49
C MET A 589 6.92 6.20 -20.11
N ALA A 590 7.99 6.20 -20.93
CA ALA A 590 8.54 4.96 -21.47
C ALA A 590 9.35 4.25 -20.40
N ILE A 591 8.91 3.06 -19.98
CA ILE A 591 9.57 2.27 -18.95
C ILE A 591 10.22 1.01 -19.55
N GLY A 592 11.41 0.66 -19.05
CA GLY A 592 12.09 -0.58 -19.37
C GLY A 592 12.85 -1.12 -18.16
N ARG A 593 13.20 -2.41 -18.20
CA ARG A 593 13.93 -3.09 -17.13
C ARG A 593 15.15 -3.82 -17.67
N LEU A 594 16.27 -3.73 -16.96
CA LEU A 594 17.41 -4.64 -17.08
C LEU A 594 17.35 -5.64 -15.91
N PRO A 595 16.78 -6.84 -16.10
CA PRO A 595 16.70 -7.83 -15.05
C PRO A 595 18.09 -8.45 -14.82
N ALA A 596 18.70 -8.13 -13.69
CA ALA A 596 20.00 -8.66 -13.28
C ALA A 596 20.01 -8.93 -11.77
N ARG A 597 20.60 -10.05 -11.36
CA ARG A 597 20.69 -10.48 -9.95
C ARG A 597 21.99 -10.09 -9.26
N ASP A 598 22.98 -9.70 -10.04
CA ASP A 598 24.32 -9.43 -9.57
C ASP A 598 25.04 -8.45 -10.51
N PRO A 599 26.10 -7.76 -10.03
CA PRO A 599 26.77 -6.74 -10.82
C PRO A 599 27.34 -7.29 -12.13
N SER A 600 27.86 -8.52 -12.16
CA SER A 600 28.51 -9.09 -13.36
C SER A 600 27.53 -9.38 -14.50
N SER A 601 26.34 -9.86 -14.15
CA SER A 601 25.24 -10.02 -15.10
C SER A 601 24.82 -8.67 -15.70
N LEU A 602 24.76 -7.62 -14.87
CA LEU A 602 24.40 -6.27 -15.30
C LEU A 602 25.49 -5.64 -16.17
N THR A 603 26.77 -5.78 -15.81
CA THR A 603 27.93 -5.38 -16.63
C THR A 603 27.80 -5.95 -18.05
N THR A 604 27.52 -7.24 -18.18
CA THR A 604 27.38 -7.92 -19.48
C THR A 604 26.25 -7.32 -20.32
N ILE A 605 25.14 -6.92 -19.71
CA ILE A 605 24.02 -6.28 -20.41
C ILE A 605 24.42 -4.88 -20.87
N ILE A 606 25.02 -4.09 -19.98
CA ILE A 606 25.43 -2.70 -20.25
C ILE A 606 26.51 -2.65 -21.33
N ASP A 607 27.49 -3.54 -21.31
CA ASP A 607 28.54 -3.61 -22.33
C ASP A 607 27.94 -3.78 -23.73
N LYS A 608 26.93 -4.66 -23.87
CA LYS A 608 26.22 -4.85 -25.14
C LYS A 608 25.44 -3.60 -25.57
N ILE A 609 24.82 -2.89 -24.63
CA ILE A 609 24.08 -1.64 -24.91
C ILE A 609 25.05 -0.55 -25.35
N ASP A 610 26.15 -0.37 -24.63
CA ASP A 610 27.22 0.57 -24.95
C ASP A 610 27.78 0.28 -26.34
N ASP A 611 28.21 -0.95 -26.61
CA ASP A 611 28.73 -1.35 -27.92
C ASP A 611 27.71 -1.12 -29.04
N TYR A 612 26.43 -1.44 -28.81
CA TYR A 612 25.39 -1.24 -29.82
C TYR A 612 25.17 0.25 -30.14
N LEU A 613 25.22 1.12 -29.14
CA LEU A 613 24.94 2.55 -29.27
C LEU A 613 26.17 3.36 -29.73
N THR A 614 27.37 2.98 -29.32
CA THR A 614 28.61 3.74 -29.59
C THR A 614 29.48 3.13 -30.68
N ASN A 615 29.45 1.80 -30.85
CA ASN A 615 30.25 1.05 -31.82
C ASN A 615 29.39 0.15 -32.72
N PRO A 616 28.40 0.71 -33.43
CA PRO A 616 27.44 -0.09 -34.19
C PRO A 616 28.11 -1.00 -35.23
N VAL A 617 28.10 -2.32 -35.01
CA VAL A 617 28.63 -3.30 -35.97
C VAL A 617 27.81 -3.29 -37.27
N PRO A 618 28.40 -2.97 -38.44
CA PRO A 618 27.69 -3.00 -39.72
C PRO A 618 27.34 -4.44 -40.13
N GLY A 619 26.17 -4.65 -40.74
CA GLY A 619 25.81 -5.95 -41.30
C GLY A 619 24.37 -6.04 -41.82
N ILE A 620 24.14 -7.00 -42.73
CA ILE A 620 22.83 -7.26 -43.37
C ILE A 620 21.74 -7.59 -42.33
N TRP A 621 22.14 -8.15 -41.18
CA TRP A 621 21.25 -8.48 -40.08
C TRP A 621 20.42 -7.27 -39.59
N ARG A 622 20.93 -6.04 -39.72
CA ARG A 622 20.18 -4.81 -39.37
C ARG A 622 18.97 -4.56 -40.29
N ASN A 623 18.97 -5.11 -41.49
CA ASN A 623 17.87 -5.04 -42.46
C ASN A 623 17.02 -6.32 -42.46
N THR A 624 17.22 -7.20 -41.47
CA THR A 624 16.52 -8.47 -41.37
C THR A 624 15.69 -8.47 -40.09
N ALA A 625 14.38 -8.62 -40.22
CA ALA A 625 13.47 -8.90 -39.10
C ALA A 625 13.07 -10.38 -39.18
N ILE A 626 13.06 -11.07 -38.04
CA ILE A 626 12.63 -12.47 -37.92
C ILE A 626 11.35 -12.50 -37.10
#